data_AF-A0A117IU04-F1
#
_entry.id   AF-A0A117IU04-F1
#
_cell.length_a   1.000
_cell.length_b   1.000
_cell.length_c   1.000
_cell.angle_alpha   90.00
_cell.angle_beta   90.00
_cell.angle_gamma   90.00
#
_symmetry.space_group_name_H-M   'P 1'
#
loop_
_entity.id
_entity.type
_entity.pdbx_description
1 polymer ?
#
loop_
_entity_poly.entity_id
_entity_poly.type
_entity_poly.pdbx_seq_one_letter_code
_entity_poly.pdbx_strand_id
1 'polypeptide(L)'
;MGKQDAKRLVKEAYEFGYFVGYKGHSDWAEWVRSTKEDLYARAEELGVYQLVKEAYGRGRIEGAKRREEEIHLSLIEKGRIGGEREEKPLKPAPPEEERTEEETMRVEFARFIETTRILMPPDLLDSLRFVKPPKMLHLGDKE
;
A
#
# COMPACT_ATOMS: atom_id res chain seq x y z
N MET A 1 23.55 -6.94 -2.80
CA MET A 1 22.38 -6.11 -3.15
C MET A 1 21.11 -6.47 -2.36
N GLY A 2 20.80 -7.73 -2.06
CA GLY A 2 19.43 -8.15 -1.67
C GLY A 2 18.75 -7.60 -0.39
N LYS A 3 19.44 -7.14 0.67
CA LYS A 3 18.76 -6.82 1.94
C LYS A 3 17.99 -5.48 1.93
N GLN A 4 18.56 -4.45 1.30
CA GLN A 4 17.89 -3.14 1.17
C GLN A 4 16.76 -3.19 0.13
N ASP A 5 16.94 -3.97 -0.93
CA ASP A 5 15.93 -4.18 -1.98
C ASP A 5 14.72 -4.92 -1.43
N ALA A 6 14.93 -6.00 -0.67
CA ALA A 6 13.87 -6.69 0.05
C ALA A 6 13.11 -5.78 1.02
N LYS A 7 13.83 -4.92 1.75
CA LYS A 7 13.21 -3.97 2.68
C LYS A 7 12.33 -2.95 1.97
N ARG A 8 12.80 -2.42 0.84
CA ARG A 8 12.00 -1.50 0.01
C ARG A 8 10.76 -2.19 -0.54
N LEU A 9 10.90 -3.42 -1.03
CA LEU A 9 9.78 -4.16 -1.60
C LEU A 9 8.70 -4.50 -0.56
N VAL A 10 9.10 -4.91 0.65
CA VAL A 10 8.18 -5.13 1.78
C VAL A 10 7.46 -3.84 2.16
N LYS A 11 8.18 -2.71 2.15
CA LYS A 11 7.59 -1.40 2.40
C LYS A 11 6.56 -1.02 1.35
N GLU A 12 6.92 -1.15 0.09
CA GLU A 12 6.05 -0.88 -1.05
C GLU A 12 4.77 -1.72 -0.97
N ALA A 13 4.89 -3.02 -0.67
CA ALA A 13 3.77 -3.92 -0.54
C ALA A 13 2.83 -3.54 0.62
N TYR A 14 3.39 -3.17 1.78
CA TYR A 14 2.62 -2.69 2.92
C TYR A 14 1.87 -1.39 2.60
N GLU A 15 2.56 -0.41 2.03
CA GLU A 15 1.99 0.88 1.63
C GLU A 15 0.89 0.72 0.58
N PHE A 16 1.12 -0.14 -0.40
CA PHE A 16 0.14 -0.47 -1.43
C PHE A 16 -1.10 -1.16 -0.86
N GLY A 17 -0.90 -2.16 0.01
CA GLY A 17 -1.99 -2.81 0.72
C GLY A 17 -2.80 -1.79 1.53
N TYR A 18 -2.12 -0.92 2.28
CA TYR A 18 -2.78 0.12 3.07
C TYR A 18 -3.65 1.03 2.23
N PHE A 19 -3.15 1.49 1.08
CA PHE A 19 -3.95 2.30 0.15
C PHE A 19 -5.20 1.55 -0.34
N VAL A 20 -5.05 0.31 -0.82
CA VAL A 20 -6.16 -0.51 -1.32
C VAL A 20 -7.22 -0.70 -0.24
N GLY A 21 -6.81 -1.01 0.99
CA GLY A 21 -7.71 -1.15 2.13
C GLY A 21 -8.41 0.15 2.51
N TYR A 22 -7.65 1.25 2.59
CA TYR A 22 -8.16 2.56 2.98
C TYR A 22 -9.15 3.15 1.96
N LYS A 23 -8.88 2.99 0.67
CA LYS A 23 -9.81 3.41 -0.39
C LYS A 23 -10.98 2.46 -0.57
N GLY A 24 -10.88 1.24 -0.06
CA GLY A 24 -11.88 0.20 -0.26
C GLY A 24 -11.90 -0.34 -1.69
N HIS A 25 -10.75 -0.29 -2.39
CA HIS A 25 -10.66 -0.89 -3.71
C HIS A 25 -10.75 -2.41 -3.63
N SER A 26 -11.41 -3.00 -4.62
CA SER A 26 -11.46 -4.45 -4.79
C SER A 26 -10.15 -4.94 -5.37
N ASP A 27 -9.67 -6.10 -4.91
CA ASP A 27 -8.50 -6.78 -5.50
C ASP A 27 -8.70 -7.18 -6.97
N TRP A 28 -9.95 -7.13 -7.43
CA TRP A 28 -10.37 -7.45 -8.78
C TRP A 28 -10.24 -6.27 -9.74
N ALA A 29 -9.90 -5.08 -9.25
CA ALA A 29 -9.53 -3.97 -10.13
C ALA A 29 -8.23 -4.35 -10.87
N GLU A 30 -8.24 -4.25 -12.21
CA GLU A 30 -7.14 -4.72 -13.06
C GLU A 30 -5.80 -4.12 -12.65
N TRP A 31 -5.77 -2.82 -12.35
CA TRP A 31 -4.57 -2.13 -11.90
C TRP A 31 -4.06 -2.64 -10.54
N VAL A 32 -4.96 -3.01 -9.61
CA VAL A 32 -4.59 -3.59 -8.31
C VAL A 32 -3.98 -4.96 -8.51
N ARG A 33 -4.60 -5.76 -9.39
CA ARG A 33 -4.12 -7.09 -9.73
C ARG A 33 -2.74 -7.04 -10.36
N SER A 34 -2.57 -6.24 -11.40
CA SER A 34 -1.31 -6.06 -12.13
C SER A 34 -0.18 -5.61 -11.19
N THR A 35 -0.43 -4.57 -10.39
CA THR A 35 0.56 -4.06 -9.42
C THR A 35 0.93 -5.10 -8.35
N LYS A 36 -0.04 -5.90 -7.91
CA LYS A 36 0.19 -6.98 -6.94
C LYS A 36 1.00 -8.14 -7.55
N GLU A 37 0.72 -8.51 -8.79
CA GLU A 37 1.49 -9.52 -9.52
C GLU A 37 2.95 -9.08 -9.69
N ASP A 38 3.20 -7.81 -10.04
CA ASP A 38 4.55 -7.23 -10.13
C ASP A 38 5.31 -7.20 -8.80
N LEU A 39 4.61 -6.88 -7.70
CA LEU A 39 5.19 -6.95 -6.35
C LEU A 39 5.62 -8.37 -6.00
N TYR A 40 4.80 -9.35 -6.36
CA TYR A 40 5.04 -10.75 -6.05
C TYR A 40 6.14 -11.36 -6.90
N ALA A 41 6.19 -11.06 -8.20
CA ALA A 41 7.27 -11.50 -9.08
C ALA A 41 8.64 -11.01 -8.57
N ARG A 42 8.77 -9.72 -8.25
CA ARG A 42 9.99 -9.16 -7.64
C ARG A 42 10.33 -9.83 -6.30
N ALA A 43 9.33 -10.24 -5.54
CA ALA A 43 9.53 -10.89 -4.25
C ALA A 43 10.00 -12.33 -4.39
N GLU A 44 9.59 -13.05 -5.43
CA GLU A 44 10.09 -14.39 -5.75
C GLU A 44 11.57 -14.36 -6.11
N GLU A 45 11.99 -13.40 -6.94
CA GLU A 45 13.39 -13.20 -7.32
C GLU A 45 14.29 -12.97 -6.09
N LEU A 46 13.78 -12.23 -5.11
CA LEU A 46 14.48 -11.91 -3.87
C LEU A 46 14.30 -12.95 -2.75
N GLY A 47 13.48 -13.97 -2.96
CA GLY A 47 13.19 -15.01 -1.95
C GLY A 47 12.38 -14.52 -0.74
N VAL A 48 11.65 -13.41 -0.88
CA VAL A 48 10.85 -12.77 0.18
C VAL A 48 9.34 -12.76 -0.10
N TYR A 49 8.88 -13.57 -1.05
CA TYR A 49 7.47 -13.66 -1.45
C TYR A 49 6.49 -13.68 -0.27
N GLN A 50 6.71 -14.59 0.69
CA GLN A 50 5.81 -14.76 1.81
C GLN A 50 5.73 -13.50 2.69
N LEU A 51 6.87 -12.85 2.91
CA LEU A 51 6.94 -11.63 3.70
C LEU A 51 6.25 -10.45 2.99
N VAL A 52 6.44 -10.33 1.68
CA VAL A 52 5.76 -9.31 0.85
C VAL A 52 4.24 -9.51 0.83
N LYS A 53 3.80 -10.76 0.70
CA LYS A 53 2.37 -11.13 0.76
C LYS A 53 1.75 -10.79 2.12
N GLU A 54 2.45 -11.09 3.21
CA GLU A 54 2.02 -10.76 4.56
C GLU A 54 1.99 -9.24 4.79
N ALA A 55 2.99 -8.51 4.31
CA ALA A 55 3.05 -7.06 4.38
C ALA A 55 1.86 -6.41 3.66
N TYR A 56 1.56 -6.85 2.44
CA TYR A 56 0.39 -6.41 1.69
C TYR A 56 -0.92 -6.70 2.43
N GLY A 57 -1.10 -7.92 2.92
CA GLY A 57 -2.30 -8.32 3.66
C GLY A 57 -2.52 -7.48 4.93
N ARG A 58 -1.45 -7.27 5.72
CA ARG A 58 -1.49 -6.41 6.91
C ARG A 58 -1.83 -4.97 6.56
N GLY A 59 -1.14 -4.40 5.55
CA GLY A 59 -1.43 -3.06 5.06
C GLY A 59 -2.92 -2.90 4.75
N ARG A 60 -3.51 -3.84 3.99
CA ARG A 60 -4.94 -3.79 3.66
C ARG A 60 -5.87 -3.76 4.87
N ILE A 61 -5.61 -4.62 5.86
CA ILE A 61 -6.43 -4.69 7.08
C ILE A 61 -6.32 -3.37 7.84
N GLU A 62 -5.11 -2.85 8.03
CA GLU A 62 -4.87 -1.61 8.76
C GLU A 62 -5.46 -0.39 8.03
N GLY A 63 -5.31 -0.32 6.70
CA GLY A 63 -5.92 0.72 5.89
C GLY A 63 -7.44 0.73 5.97
N ALA A 64 -8.07 -0.45 5.88
CA ALA A 64 -9.53 -0.59 6.02
C ALA A 64 -10.01 -0.19 7.42
N LYS A 65 -9.29 -0.62 8.47
CA LYS A 65 -9.57 -0.23 9.85
C LYS A 65 -9.42 1.28 10.04
N ARG A 66 -8.39 1.90 9.48
CA ARG A 66 -8.19 3.35 9.55
C ARG A 66 -9.35 4.11 8.92
N ARG A 67 -9.79 3.67 7.74
CA ARG A 67 -10.95 4.25 7.04
C ARG A 67 -12.20 4.18 7.91
N GLU A 68 -12.44 3.02 8.54
CA GLU A 68 -13.56 2.83 9.47
C GLU A 68 -13.46 3.80 10.65
N GLU A 69 -12.29 3.88 11.32
CA GLU A 69 -12.05 4.82 12.42
C GLU A 69 -12.33 6.28 12.01
N GLU A 70 -11.88 6.72 10.84
CA GLU A 70 -12.10 8.08 10.34
C GLU A 70 -13.56 8.37 10.03
N ILE A 71 -14.29 7.41 9.48
CA ILE A 71 -15.74 7.51 9.27
C ILE A 71 -16.45 7.63 10.62
N HIS A 72 -16.09 6.80 11.60
CA HIS A 72 -16.67 6.85 12.94
C HIS A 72 -16.39 8.19 13.64
N LEU A 73 -15.15 8.69 13.61
CA LEU A 73 -14.79 9.98 14.18
C LEU A 73 -15.55 11.14 13.50
N SER A 74 -15.64 11.11 12.17
CA SER A 74 -16.38 12.11 11.40
C SER A 74 -17.87 12.12 11.76
N LEU A 75 -18.46 10.96 12.00
CA LEU A 75 -19.86 10.83 12.42
C LEU A 75 -20.08 11.35 13.84
N ILE A 76 -19.16 11.06 14.77
CA ILE A 76 -19.19 11.57 16.15
C ILE A 76 -19.07 13.10 16.18
N GLU A 77 -18.16 13.67 15.37
CA GLU A 77 -17.98 15.12 15.27
C GLU A 77 -19.23 15.81 14.72
N LYS A 78 -19.83 15.25 13.66
CA LYS A 78 -21.11 15.72 13.12
C LYS A 78 -22.28 15.56 14.11
N GLY A 79 -22.26 14.52 14.93
CA GLY A 79 -23.28 14.30 15.97
C GLY A 79 -23.16 15.23 17.18
N ARG A 80 -21.96 15.76 17.47
CA ARG A 80 -21.73 16.74 18.54
C ARG A 80 -22.06 18.19 18.13
N ILE A 81 -21.99 18.49 16.84
CA ILE A 81 -22.24 19.83 16.30
C ILE A 81 -23.58 19.78 15.57
N GLY A 82 -24.67 20.13 16.25
CA GLY A 82 -25.99 20.35 15.62
C GLY A 82 -26.03 21.60 14.75
N GLY A 83 -25.06 21.78 13.85
CA GLY A 83 -24.86 22.99 13.06
C GLY A 83 -24.55 22.65 11.62
N GLU A 84 -25.33 23.24 10.71
CA GLU A 84 -25.12 23.28 9.27
C GLU A 84 -23.65 23.50 8.94
N ARG A 85 -23.01 22.53 8.28
CA ARG A 85 -21.72 22.77 7.62
C ARG A 85 -22.04 23.47 6.31
N GLU A 86 -21.63 24.72 6.18
CA GLU A 86 -21.49 25.37 4.88
C GLU A 86 -20.66 24.45 3.97
N GLU A 87 -21.28 24.01 2.87
CA GLU A 87 -20.59 23.31 1.80
C GLU A 87 -19.53 24.25 1.24
N LYS A 88 -18.27 24.07 1.65
CA LYS A 88 -17.16 24.74 0.97
C LYS A 88 -17.26 24.37 -0.52
N PRO A 89 -17.31 25.35 -1.44
CA PRO A 89 -17.45 25.06 -2.85
C PRO A 89 -16.31 24.14 -3.28
N LEU A 90 -16.67 22.99 -3.82
CA LEU A 90 -15.75 22.08 -4.51
C LEU A 90 -15.03 22.93 -5.57
N LYS A 91 -13.72 23.12 -5.40
CA LYS A 91 -12.92 23.71 -6.47
C LYS A 91 -13.14 22.84 -7.71
N PRO A 92 -13.40 23.45 -8.89
CA PRO A 92 -13.58 22.67 -10.10
C PRO A 92 -12.35 21.77 -10.26
N ALA A 93 -12.61 20.48 -10.50
CA ALA A 93 -11.55 19.54 -10.82
C ALA A 93 -10.75 20.11 -11.99
N PRO A 94 -9.40 20.05 -11.95
CA PRO A 94 -8.61 20.37 -13.14
C PRO A 94 -9.10 19.52 -14.31
N PRO A 95 -9.03 20.04 -15.55
CA PRO A 95 -9.55 19.34 -16.72
C PRO A 95 -9.01 17.90 -16.73
N GLU A 96 -9.93 16.95 -16.85
CA GLU A 96 -9.61 15.54 -17.06
C GLU A 96 -8.88 15.44 -18.40
N GLU A 97 -7.56 15.53 -18.37
CA GLU A 97 -6.72 14.97 -19.44
C GLU A 97 -7.17 13.51 -19.63
N GLU A 98 -7.28 13.04 -20.87
CA GLU A 98 -7.61 11.65 -21.22
C GLU A 98 -6.59 10.68 -20.61
N ARG A 99 -6.73 10.39 -19.32
CA ARG A 99 -5.93 9.44 -18.58
C ARG A 99 -6.74 8.18 -18.39
N THR A 100 -6.09 7.04 -18.55
CA THR A 100 -6.71 5.76 -18.21
C THR A 100 -7.03 5.72 -16.72
N GLU A 101 -8.05 4.94 -16.34
CA GLU A 101 -8.40 4.73 -14.93
C GLU A 101 -7.19 4.21 -14.10
N GLU A 102 -6.30 3.46 -14.72
CA GLU A 102 -5.07 3.02 -14.11
C GLU A 102 -4.10 4.18 -13.80
N GLU A 103 -3.91 5.12 -14.73
CA GLU A 103 -3.03 6.28 -14.53
C GLU A 103 -3.56 7.21 -13.45
N THR A 104 -4.89 7.42 -13.40
CA THR A 104 -5.49 8.25 -12.35
C THR A 104 -5.29 7.62 -10.96
N MET A 105 -5.47 6.31 -10.85
CA MET A 105 -5.25 5.56 -9.60
C MET A 105 -3.78 5.54 -9.17
N ARG A 106 -2.84 5.41 -10.12
CA ARG A 106 -1.40 5.50 -9.83
C ARG A 106 -1.01 6.88 -9.29
N VAL A 107 -1.54 7.95 -9.88
CA VAL A 107 -1.33 9.33 -9.40
C VAL A 107 -1.93 9.52 -8.01
N GLU A 108 -3.14 8.98 -7.78
CA GLU A 108 -3.78 9.03 -6.48
C GLU A 108 -2.99 8.27 -5.42
N PHE A 109 -2.48 7.08 -5.75
CA PHE A 109 -1.62 6.30 -4.86
C PHE A 109 -0.37 7.09 -4.47
N ALA A 110 0.35 7.65 -5.45
CA ALA A 110 1.55 8.45 -5.18
C ALA A 110 1.23 9.63 -4.23
N ARG A 111 0.16 10.38 -4.53
CA ARG A 111 -0.29 11.49 -3.69
C ARG A 111 -0.69 11.03 -2.29
N PHE A 112 -1.32 9.87 -2.16
CA PHE A 112 -1.72 9.30 -0.89
C PHE A 112 -0.53 8.97 0.00
N ILE A 113 0.54 8.38 -0.55
CA ILE A 113 1.76 8.06 0.23
C ILE A 113 2.42 9.33 0.75
N GLU A 114 2.53 10.36 -0.08
CA GLU A 114 3.11 11.65 0.32
C GLU A 114 2.32 12.31 1.46
N THR A 115 0.99 12.23 1.39
CA THR A 115 0.11 12.93 2.34
C THR A 115 -0.13 12.16 3.63
N THR A 116 -0.18 10.83 3.57
CA THR A 116 -0.75 10.02 4.67
C THR A 116 0.30 9.54 5.69
N ARG A 117 1.60 9.77 5.47
CA ARG A 117 2.69 9.36 6.40
C ARG A 117 2.44 8.01 7.06
N ILE A 118 2.26 6.98 6.24
CA ILE A 118 1.98 5.62 6.69
C ILE A 118 3.19 5.11 7.49
N LEU A 119 2.98 4.75 8.76
CA LEU A 119 4.00 4.11 9.58
C LEU A 119 3.90 2.60 9.41
N MET A 120 5.03 1.97 9.06
CA MET A 120 5.10 0.51 9.02
C MET A 120 5.30 -0.05 10.43
N PRO A 121 4.61 -1.15 10.79
CA PRO A 121 4.87 -1.89 12.01
C PRO A 121 6.34 -2.33 12.12
N PRO A 122 6.98 -2.18 13.29
CA PRO A 122 8.41 -2.50 13.47
C PRO A 122 8.71 -3.99 13.34
N ASP A 123 7.75 -4.87 13.66
CA ASP A 123 7.88 -6.32 13.54
C ASP A 123 7.98 -6.79 12.08
N LEU A 124 7.37 -6.06 11.13
CA LEU A 124 7.57 -6.27 9.69
C LEU A 124 8.98 -5.90 9.22
N LEU A 125 9.66 -4.99 9.92
CA LEU A 125 11.06 -4.64 9.62
C LEU A 125 12.03 -5.65 10.20
N ASP A 126 11.68 -6.25 11.33
CA ASP A 126 12.52 -7.22 12.02
C ASP A 126 12.50 -8.60 11.38
N SER A 127 11.39 -8.99 10.74
CA SER A 127 11.28 -10.23 9.95
C SER A 127 12.26 -10.28 8.77
N LEU A 128 12.62 -9.14 8.18
CA LEU A 128 13.65 -9.03 7.14
C LEU A 128 15.07 -9.44 7.61
N ARG A 129 15.32 -9.46 8.92
CA ARG A 129 16.62 -9.86 9.46
C ARG A 129 16.92 -11.34 9.22
N PHE A 130 15.88 -12.16 9.13
CA PHE A 130 15.91 -13.62 9.00
C PHE A 130 15.82 -14.14 7.56
N VAL A 131 15.72 -13.24 6.59
CA VAL A 131 15.66 -13.60 5.17
C VAL A 131 17.02 -14.15 4.72
N LYS A 132 17.03 -15.40 4.25
CA LYS A 132 18.20 -16.06 3.66
C LYS A 132 18.59 -15.36 2.34
N PRO A 133 19.89 -15.32 1.99
CA PRO A 133 20.32 -14.73 0.73
C PRO A 133 19.64 -15.42 -0.48
N PRO A 134 19.35 -14.68 -1.56
CA PRO A 134 18.64 -15.20 -2.71
C PRO A 134 19.38 -16.39 -3.34
N LYS A 135 18.61 -17.38 -3.82
CA LYS A 135 19.11 -18.67 -4.32
C LYS A 135 20.16 -18.54 -5.44
N MET A 136 20.18 -17.43 -6.16
CA MET A 136 21.11 -17.12 -7.25
C MET A 136 22.58 -17.00 -6.81
N LEU A 137 22.89 -16.99 -5.50
CA LEU A 137 24.26 -16.96 -4.99
C LEU A 137 24.94 -18.35 -4.89
N HIS A 138 24.29 -19.45 -5.28
CA HIS A 138 24.91 -20.80 -5.25
C HIS A 138 25.68 -21.17 -6.52
N LEU A 139 26.02 -20.21 -7.39
CA LEU A 139 26.89 -20.45 -8.54
C LEU A 139 28.36 -20.47 -8.09
N GLY A 140 28.77 -21.48 -7.30
CA GLY A 140 30.15 -21.52 -6.82
C GLY A 140 30.57 -22.66 -5.89
N ASP A 141 29.64 -23.39 -5.26
CA ASP A 141 30.03 -24.51 -4.39
C ASP A 141 30.29 -25.76 -5.24
N LYS A 142 31.45 -25.78 -5.88
CA LYS A 142 32.13 -27.00 -6.28
C LYS A 142 32.88 -27.53 -5.06
N GLU A 143 32.47 -28.68 -4.55
CA GLU A 143 33.38 -29.78 -4.16
C GLU A 143 32.73 -31.12 -4.56
#